data_AF-A0A3L9M559-F1
#
_entry.id   AF-A0A3L9M559-F1
#
_cell.length_a   1.000
_cell.length_b   1.000
_cell.length_c   1.000
_cell.angle_alpha   90.00
_cell.angle_beta   90.00
_cell.angle_gamma   90.00
#
_symmetry.space_group_name_H-M   'P 1'
#
loop_
_entity.id
_entity.type
_entity.pdbx_description
1 polymer ?
#
loop_
_entity_poly.entity_id
_entity_poly.type
_entity_poly.pdbx_seq_one_letter_code
_entity_poly.pdbx_strand_id
1 'polypeptide(L)'
;MKKIGLLLVVTTTLLVSSCTKMHLNPYSNSTVIKHNAQGLVTLRGISDEVLDKRKTDGEEESLKNAHKKAIQQFLYMGFPGTDFKNGVIKKGASVETTHAAFFEKFWAGDYKRFITNSDVTYYNCKEKVKCISAVTEFTINYNALRKELEENKIINKIGF
;
A
#
# COMPACT_ATOMS: atom_id res chain seq x y z
N MET A 1 15.24 67.68 -26.26
CA MET A 1 14.73 67.14 -27.54
C MET A 1 15.26 65.73 -27.74
N LYS A 2 14.39 64.85 -28.29
CA LYS A 2 14.56 63.44 -28.66
C LYS A 2 14.37 62.37 -27.55
N LYS A 3 13.16 61.81 -27.60
CA LYS A 3 12.70 60.51 -27.07
C LYS A 3 13.32 59.38 -27.91
N ILE A 4 13.62 58.24 -27.28
CA ILE A 4 13.58 56.82 -27.73
C ILE A 4 13.93 56.06 -26.42
N GLY A 5 13.08 55.26 -25.76
CA GLY A 5 12.01 54.41 -26.25
C GLY A 5 12.56 53.01 -26.52
N LEU A 6 12.95 52.25 -25.49
CA LEU A 6 13.15 50.81 -25.63
C LEU A 6 12.41 50.07 -24.51
N LEU A 7 11.27 49.50 -24.90
CA LEU A 7 10.49 48.56 -24.11
C LEU A 7 11.34 47.33 -23.76
N LEU A 8 11.33 46.93 -22.49
CA LEU A 8 11.74 45.61 -22.04
C LEU A 8 10.47 44.92 -21.52
N VAL A 9 9.78 44.24 -22.45
CA VAL A 9 8.71 43.28 -22.18
C VAL A 9 9.15 41.99 -22.87
N VAL A 10 8.72 40.84 -22.33
CA VAL A 10 8.87 39.46 -22.84
C VAL A 10 10.08 38.75 -22.18
N THR A 11 9.98 37.65 -21.42
CA THR A 11 8.89 36.72 -21.06
C THR A 11 9.44 35.71 -20.04
N THR A 12 8.56 35.18 -19.17
CA THR A 12 8.55 33.81 -18.57
C THR A 12 9.84 32.98 -18.57
N THR A 13 10.26 32.41 -17.44
CA THR A 13 9.72 31.09 -17.04
C THR A 13 9.52 30.93 -15.53
N LEU A 14 8.26 30.77 -15.11
CA LEU A 14 7.91 30.02 -13.92
C LEU A 14 8.36 28.56 -14.13
N LEU A 15 9.44 28.15 -13.47
CA LEU A 15 9.76 26.74 -13.27
C LEU A 15 8.77 26.18 -12.24
N VAL A 16 7.52 25.97 -12.67
CA VAL A 16 6.62 25.06 -11.95
C VAL A 16 7.19 23.67 -12.21
N SER A 17 8.01 23.19 -11.28
CA SER A 17 8.35 21.79 -11.17
C SER A 17 7.05 21.02 -10.96
N SER A 18 6.43 20.61 -12.07
CA SER A 18 5.31 19.67 -12.06
C SER A 18 5.86 18.34 -11.57
N CYS A 19 5.94 18.19 -10.25
CA CYS A 19 6.13 16.92 -9.58
C CYS A 19 4.85 16.13 -9.86
N THR A 20 4.82 15.48 -11.02
CA THR A 20 3.69 14.63 -11.42
C THR A 20 3.70 13.48 -10.43
N LYS A 21 2.82 13.53 -9.42
CA LYS A 21 2.65 12.42 -8.49
C LYS A 21 2.18 11.24 -9.32
N MET A 22 3.07 10.26 -9.50
CA MET A 22 2.74 9.05 -10.24
C MET A 22 1.59 8.39 -9.50
N HIS A 23 0.40 8.37 -10.11
CA HIS A 23 -0.77 7.71 -9.57
C HIS A 23 -0.59 6.20 -9.72
N LEU A 24 0.20 5.62 -8.82
CA LEU A 24 0.36 4.19 -8.68
C LEU A 24 -0.94 3.62 -8.12
N ASN A 25 -1.48 2.60 -8.77
CA ASN A 25 -2.57 1.83 -8.18
C ASN A 25 -1.99 1.10 -6.95
N PRO A 26 -2.44 1.41 -5.72
CA PRO A 26 -1.89 0.79 -4.52
C PRO A 26 -2.23 -0.71 -4.43
N TYR A 27 -2.93 -1.27 -5.40
CA TYR A 27 -3.46 -2.63 -5.33
C TYR A 27 -3.11 -3.49 -6.55
N SER A 28 -2.55 -2.95 -7.64
CA SER A 28 -2.49 -3.67 -8.94
C SER A 28 -1.65 -4.95 -8.95
N ASN A 29 -0.85 -5.18 -7.91
CA ASN A 29 0.15 -6.25 -7.88
C ASN A 29 -0.03 -7.16 -6.66
N SER A 30 -1.26 -7.58 -6.35
CA SER A 30 -1.51 -8.56 -5.30
C SER A 30 -2.47 -9.68 -5.72
N THR A 31 -2.28 -10.87 -5.15
CA THR A 31 -3.07 -12.07 -5.46
C THR A 31 -3.26 -12.98 -4.25
N VAL A 32 -4.35 -13.76 -4.18
CA VAL A 32 -4.50 -14.85 -3.20
C VAL A 32 -3.80 -16.10 -3.75
N ILE A 33 -2.94 -16.71 -2.95
CA ILE A 33 -2.17 -17.92 -3.32
C ILE A 33 -2.86 -19.20 -2.81
N LYS A 34 -3.36 -19.18 -1.56
CA LYS A 34 -4.10 -20.30 -0.94
C LYS A 34 -4.99 -19.82 0.20
N HIS A 35 -6.07 -20.54 0.44
CA HIS A 35 -6.94 -20.38 1.61
C HIS A 35 -7.34 -21.77 2.13
N ASN A 36 -6.61 -22.29 3.11
CA ASN A 36 -7.04 -23.51 3.77
C ASN A 36 -8.29 -23.14 4.59
N ALA A 37 -9.31 -23.99 4.66
CA ALA A 37 -10.62 -23.69 5.27
C ALA A 37 -10.61 -23.17 6.73
N GLN A 38 -9.44 -23.07 7.38
CA GLN A 38 -9.23 -22.69 8.77
C GLN A 38 -8.87 -21.19 8.98
N GLY A 39 -9.48 -20.27 8.22
CA GLY A 39 -9.35 -18.83 8.49
C GLY A 39 -7.94 -18.24 8.31
N LEU A 40 -7.12 -18.90 7.48
CA LEU A 40 -5.82 -18.42 7.04
C LEU A 40 -5.89 -18.05 5.56
N VAL A 41 -5.29 -16.91 5.19
CA VAL A 41 -5.27 -16.44 3.80
C VAL A 41 -3.85 -16.09 3.41
N THR A 42 -3.30 -16.79 2.41
CA THR A 42 -1.99 -16.44 1.85
C THR A 42 -2.17 -15.45 0.71
N LEU A 43 -1.51 -14.31 0.85
CA LEU A 43 -1.49 -13.24 -0.12
C LEU A 43 -0.09 -13.10 -0.70
N ARG A 44 -0.01 -12.66 -1.95
CA ARG A 44 1.20 -12.14 -2.56
C ARG A 44 1.06 -10.63 -2.71
N GLY A 45 2.09 -9.89 -2.34
CA GLY A 45 2.19 -8.44 -2.55
C GLY A 45 3.49 -8.08 -3.25
N ILE A 46 3.45 -7.03 -4.07
CA ILE A 46 4.63 -6.45 -4.73
C ILE A 46 4.68 -4.96 -4.39
N SER A 47 5.84 -4.50 -3.92
CA SER A 47 6.03 -3.11 -3.55
C SER A 47 6.19 -2.19 -4.76
N ASP A 48 6.04 -0.90 -4.54
CA ASP A 48 6.69 0.11 -5.38
C ASP A 48 8.22 0.07 -5.21
N GLU A 49 8.93 0.71 -6.13
CA GLU A 49 10.37 0.94 -6.00
C GLU A 49 10.63 2.02 -4.94
N VAL A 50 11.46 1.69 -3.96
CA VAL A 50 11.93 2.64 -2.92
C VAL A 50 13.29 3.17 -3.35
N LEU A 51 13.36 4.48 -3.60
CA LEU A 51 14.55 5.15 -4.12
C LEU A 51 15.40 5.79 -3.01
N ASP A 52 16.71 5.82 -3.22
CA ASP A 52 17.69 6.62 -2.46
C ASP A 52 17.70 6.37 -0.95
N LYS A 53 17.39 5.14 -0.53
CA LYS A 53 17.47 4.70 0.86
C LYS A 53 18.72 3.85 1.13
N ARG A 54 19.11 3.77 2.41
CA ARG A 54 20.04 2.72 2.86
C ARG A 54 19.38 1.37 2.62
N LYS A 55 20.19 0.35 2.37
CA LYS A 55 19.69 -0.99 2.02
C LYS A 55 18.65 -1.51 3.01
N THR A 56 18.96 -1.47 4.31
CA THR A 56 18.08 -1.93 5.38
C THR A 56 16.76 -1.17 5.44
N ASP A 57 16.82 0.16 5.29
CA ASP A 57 15.64 1.02 5.37
C ASP A 57 14.74 0.81 4.14
N GLY A 58 15.35 0.64 2.96
CA GLY A 58 14.63 0.36 1.72
C GLY A 58 14.01 -1.04 1.69
N GLU A 59 14.68 -2.05 2.24
CA GLU A 59 14.13 -3.40 2.44
C GLU A 59 12.91 -3.37 3.38
N GLU A 60 13.02 -2.69 4.53
CA GLU A 60 11.88 -2.55 5.45
C GLU A 60 10.71 -1.78 4.81
N GLU A 61 10.98 -0.65 4.16
CA GLU A 61 9.96 0.20 3.54
C GLU A 61 9.28 -0.52 2.38
N SER A 62 10.03 -1.22 1.53
CA SER A 62 9.48 -2.00 0.42
C SER A 62 8.65 -3.18 0.91
N LEU A 63 9.11 -3.95 1.91
CA LEU A 63 8.31 -5.02 2.51
C LEU A 63 7.00 -4.49 3.09
N LYS A 64 7.05 -3.37 3.83
CA LYS A 64 5.88 -2.72 4.41
C LYS A 64 4.90 -2.25 3.33
N ASN A 65 5.40 -1.68 2.25
CA ASN A 65 4.60 -1.28 1.09
C ASN A 65 3.92 -2.51 0.47
N ALA A 66 4.66 -3.57 0.17
CA ALA A 66 4.11 -4.80 -0.43
C ALA A 66 2.99 -5.44 0.43
N HIS A 67 3.20 -5.54 1.75
CA HIS A 67 2.17 -6.01 2.68
C HIS A 67 0.95 -5.10 2.67
N LYS A 68 1.15 -3.78 2.80
CA LYS A 68 0.05 -2.81 2.82
C LYS A 68 -0.82 -2.94 1.57
N LYS A 69 -0.21 -2.99 0.40
CA LYS A 69 -0.93 -3.13 -0.88
C LYS A 69 -1.82 -4.37 -0.92
N ALA A 70 -1.26 -5.52 -0.59
CA ALA A 70 -1.99 -6.79 -0.58
C ALA A 70 -3.11 -6.82 0.48
N ILE A 71 -2.85 -6.31 1.69
CA ILE A 71 -3.86 -6.24 2.76
C ILE A 71 -4.96 -5.25 2.39
N GLN A 72 -4.64 -4.10 1.82
CA GLN A 72 -5.67 -3.13 1.41
C GLN A 72 -6.52 -3.67 0.26
N GLN A 73 -5.93 -4.39 -0.71
CA GLN A 73 -6.74 -5.08 -1.71
C GLN A 73 -7.69 -6.09 -1.06
N PHE A 74 -7.18 -6.94 -0.17
CA PHE A 74 -7.97 -7.91 0.59
C PHE A 74 -9.11 -7.25 1.37
N LEU A 75 -8.83 -6.15 2.06
CA LEU A 75 -9.80 -5.47 2.90
C LEU A 75 -10.84 -4.68 2.10
N TYR A 76 -10.47 -4.03 0.99
CA TYR A 76 -11.34 -3.03 0.36
C TYR A 76 -11.95 -3.47 -0.96
N MET A 77 -11.27 -4.32 -1.73
CA MET A 77 -11.70 -4.69 -3.07
C MET A 77 -12.02 -6.18 -3.17
N GLY A 78 -11.23 -7.01 -2.50
CA GLY A 78 -11.25 -8.45 -2.68
C GLY A 78 -10.44 -8.91 -3.89
N PHE A 79 -10.57 -10.20 -4.20
CA PHE A 79 -9.89 -10.91 -5.27
C PHE A 79 -10.91 -11.68 -6.09
N PRO A 80 -11.32 -11.16 -7.26
CA PRO A 80 -12.27 -11.83 -8.15
C PRO A 80 -11.83 -13.27 -8.46
N GLY A 81 -12.80 -14.18 -8.54
CA GLY A 81 -12.52 -15.61 -8.79
C GLY A 81 -12.07 -16.41 -7.57
N THR A 82 -12.07 -15.80 -6.37
CA THR A 82 -11.77 -16.48 -5.10
C THR A 82 -12.94 -16.36 -4.11
N ASP A 83 -12.85 -17.05 -2.97
CA ASP A 83 -13.80 -16.89 -1.85
C ASP A 83 -13.82 -15.46 -1.27
N PHE A 84 -12.75 -14.69 -1.50
CA PHE A 84 -12.61 -13.29 -1.11
C PHE A 84 -12.92 -12.35 -2.27
N LYS A 85 -13.87 -12.70 -3.17
CA LYS A 85 -14.24 -11.90 -4.34
C LYS A 85 -14.67 -10.46 -4.03
N ASN A 86 -15.12 -10.18 -2.81
CA ASN A 86 -15.45 -8.86 -2.34
C ASN A 86 -14.54 -8.48 -1.17
N GLY A 87 -14.26 -7.18 -1.01
CA GLY A 87 -13.52 -6.68 0.14
C GLY A 87 -14.20 -7.00 1.47
N VAL A 88 -13.40 -7.31 2.49
CA VAL A 88 -13.88 -7.57 3.87
C VAL A 88 -14.64 -6.36 4.44
N ILE A 89 -14.20 -5.15 4.10
CA ILE A 89 -14.76 -3.89 4.58
C ILE A 89 -15.59 -3.24 3.47
N LYS A 90 -16.92 -3.34 3.59
CA LYS A 90 -17.87 -2.80 2.59
C LYS A 90 -17.76 -1.29 2.33
N LYS A 91 -17.32 -0.52 3.32
CA LYS A 91 -17.11 0.95 3.19
C LYS A 91 -15.86 1.32 2.37
N GLY A 92 -15.04 0.34 1.97
CA GLY A 92 -13.79 0.57 1.25
C GLY A 92 -12.79 1.44 2.02
N ALA A 93 -11.87 2.09 1.30
CA ALA A 93 -10.78 2.87 1.89
C ALA A 93 -11.23 4.09 2.72
N SER A 94 -12.46 4.59 2.53
CA SER A 94 -13.03 5.70 3.32
C SER A 94 -13.10 5.39 4.83
N VAL A 95 -13.10 4.11 5.20
CA VAL A 95 -13.07 3.68 6.60
C VAL A 95 -11.81 4.12 7.33
N GLU A 96 -10.69 4.29 6.61
CA GLU A 96 -9.42 4.69 7.19
C GLU A 96 -9.53 6.09 7.81
N THR A 97 -10.25 7.01 7.15
CA THR A 97 -10.50 8.35 7.69
C THR A 97 -11.44 8.33 8.89
N THR A 98 -12.44 7.44 8.89
CA THR A 98 -13.41 7.35 10.00
C THR A 98 -12.79 6.73 11.25
N HIS A 99 -11.80 5.85 11.08
CA HIS A 99 -11.09 5.15 12.15
C HIS A 99 -9.58 5.45 12.10
N ALA A 100 -9.22 6.73 11.93
CA ALA A 100 -7.85 7.17 11.69
C ALA A 100 -6.85 6.63 12.72
N ALA A 101 -7.15 6.78 14.02
CA ALA A 101 -6.26 6.31 15.09
C ALA A 101 -5.96 4.79 15.00
N PHE A 102 -6.96 3.99 14.61
CA PHE A 102 -6.77 2.56 14.40
C PHE A 102 -5.87 2.31 13.18
N PHE A 103 -6.20 2.89 12.02
CA PHE A 103 -5.48 2.59 10.78
C PHE A 103 -4.07 3.17 10.75
N GLU A 104 -3.83 4.32 11.40
CA GLU A 104 -2.48 4.86 11.59
C GLU A 104 -1.59 3.87 12.35
N LYS A 105 -2.09 3.34 13.49
CA LYS A 105 -1.36 2.34 14.26
C LYS A 105 -1.23 1.02 13.50
N PHE A 106 -2.32 0.56 12.88
CA PHE A 106 -2.36 -0.64 12.06
C PHE A 106 -1.28 -0.60 10.98
N TRP A 107 -1.24 0.47 10.19
CA TRP A 107 -0.26 0.65 9.11
C TRP A 107 1.13 1.04 9.61
N ALA A 108 1.30 1.55 10.83
CA ALA A 108 2.62 1.79 11.41
C ALA A 108 3.41 0.48 11.56
N GLY A 109 2.73 -0.62 11.88
CA GLY A 109 3.35 -1.95 11.97
C GLY A 109 2.48 -2.99 12.67
N ASP A 110 1.40 -2.59 13.36
CA ASP A 110 0.54 -3.51 14.11
C ASP A 110 -0.09 -4.60 13.23
N TYR A 111 -0.26 -4.36 11.93
CA TYR A 111 -0.75 -5.40 11.00
C TYR A 111 0.13 -6.65 11.01
N LYS A 112 1.43 -6.53 11.30
CA LYS A 112 2.40 -7.63 11.30
C LYS A 112 2.02 -8.73 12.30
N ARG A 113 1.30 -8.41 13.39
CA ARG A 113 0.85 -9.42 14.38
C ARG A 113 -0.14 -10.44 13.82
N PHE A 114 -0.78 -10.12 12.69
CA PHE A 114 -1.69 -11.03 12.01
C PHE A 114 -0.98 -11.89 10.96
N ILE A 115 0.29 -11.63 10.66
CA ILE A 115 1.07 -12.40 9.69
C ILE A 115 1.69 -13.60 10.40
N THR A 116 1.33 -14.81 9.98
CA THR A 116 1.83 -16.06 10.59
C THR A 116 3.08 -16.60 9.90
N ASN A 117 3.24 -16.31 8.61
CA ASN A 117 4.47 -16.54 7.87
C ASN A 117 4.65 -15.46 6.80
N SER A 118 5.89 -15.22 6.40
CA SER A 118 6.24 -14.31 5.32
C SER A 118 7.52 -14.79 4.67
N ASP A 119 7.47 -15.01 3.36
CA ASP A 119 8.65 -15.19 2.52
C ASP A 119 8.80 -13.95 1.65
N VAL A 120 10.02 -13.41 1.58
CA VAL A 120 10.30 -12.14 0.90
C VAL A 120 11.51 -12.27 0.01
N THR A 121 11.36 -11.81 -1.23
CA THR A 121 12.47 -11.61 -2.17
C THR A 121 12.64 -10.12 -2.45
N TYR A 122 13.85 -9.62 -2.23
CA TYR A 122 14.22 -8.24 -2.55
C TYR A 122 14.92 -8.17 -3.90
N TYR A 123 14.60 -7.13 -4.66
CA TYR A 123 15.19 -6.82 -5.95
C TYR A 123 15.82 -5.43 -5.91
N ASN A 124 16.97 -5.29 -6.55
CA ASN A 124 17.60 -3.99 -6.77
C ASN A 124 17.41 -3.58 -8.23
N CYS A 125 17.19 -2.29 -8.50
CA CYS A 125 17.19 -1.81 -9.88
C CYS A 125 18.59 -1.91 -10.49
N LYS A 126 18.64 -2.04 -11.82
CA LYS A 126 19.90 -2.09 -12.59
C LYS A 126 20.58 -0.73 -12.75
N GLU A 127 19.95 0.37 -12.32
CA GLU A 127 20.42 1.75 -12.59
C GLU A 127 21.18 2.39 -11.42
N LYS A 128 21.81 3.56 -11.68
CA LYS A 128 22.67 4.31 -10.74
C LYS A 128 21.96 4.81 -9.48
N VAL A 129 20.64 4.82 -9.47
CA VAL A 129 19.82 5.18 -8.30
C VAL A 129 19.64 3.95 -7.45
N LYS A 130 19.93 4.06 -6.14
CA LYS A 130 19.71 2.95 -5.20
C LYS A 130 18.21 2.72 -5.10
N CYS A 131 17.70 1.73 -5.82
CA CYS A 131 16.31 1.33 -5.79
C CYS A 131 16.19 -0.05 -5.15
N ILE A 132 15.18 -0.26 -4.30
CA ILE A 132 14.83 -1.55 -3.71
C ILE A 132 13.34 -1.78 -3.89
N SER A 133 12.96 -2.98 -4.34
CA SER A 133 11.58 -3.46 -4.33
C SER A 133 11.48 -4.84 -3.68
N ALA A 134 10.28 -5.18 -3.21
CA ALA A 134 10.00 -6.43 -2.53
C ALA A 134 8.83 -7.16 -3.21
N VAL A 135 8.99 -8.46 -3.39
CA VAL A 135 7.89 -9.40 -3.62
C VAL A 135 7.78 -10.28 -2.37
N THR A 136 6.59 -10.31 -1.77
CA THR A 136 6.34 -11.08 -0.54
C THR A 136 5.14 -11.99 -0.73
N GLU A 137 5.29 -13.24 -0.28
CA GLU A 137 4.18 -14.17 -0.08
C GLU A 137 4.03 -14.42 1.41
N PHE A 138 2.86 -14.07 1.95
CA PHE A 138 2.64 -14.06 3.40
C PHE A 138 1.23 -14.53 3.75
N THR A 139 1.10 -15.21 4.88
CA THR A 139 -0.20 -15.71 5.36
C THR A 139 -0.71 -14.86 6.50
N ILE A 140 -1.95 -14.44 6.39
CA ILE A 140 -2.67 -13.71 7.43
C ILE A 140 -3.57 -14.68 8.20
N ASN A 141 -3.54 -14.60 9.52
CA ASN A 141 -4.61 -15.12 10.37
C ASN A 141 -5.84 -14.20 10.24
N TYR A 142 -6.66 -14.50 9.25
CA TYR A 142 -7.85 -13.71 8.96
C TYR A 142 -8.87 -13.75 10.09
N ASN A 143 -9.00 -14.86 10.81
CA ASN A 143 -9.91 -14.93 11.97
C ASN A 143 -9.53 -13.90 13.06
N ALA A 144 -8.23 -13.80 13.39
CA ALA A 144 -7.74 -12.81 14.35
C ALA A 144 -7.91 -11.38 13.83
N LEU A 145 -7.56 -11.12 12.57
CA LEU A 145 -7.73 -9.81 11.95
C LEU A 145 -9.22 -9.39 11.93
N ARG A 146 -10.10 -10.31 11.53
CA ARG A 146 -11.54 -10.08 11.50
C ARG A 146 -12.07 -9.71 12.88
N LYS A 147 -11.71 -10.48 13.92
CA LYS A 147 -12.10 -10.20 15.30
C LYS A 147 -11.66 -8.80 15.74
N GLU A 148 -10.42 -8.42 15.44
CA GLU A 148 -9.91 -7.08 15.76
C GLU A 148 -10.72 -5.98 15.04
N LEU A 149 -11.06 -6.17 13.76
CA LEU A 149 -11.88 -5.22 13.01
C LEU A 149 -13.31 -5.11 13.59
N GLU A 150 -13.88 -6.22 14.06
CA GLU A 150 -15.19 -6.26 14.73
C GLU A 150 -15.18 -5.56 16.09
N GLU A 151 -14.15 -5.82 16.92
CA GLU A 151 -13.97 -5.20 18.24
C GLU A 151 -13.78 -3.67 18.14
N ASN A 152 -13.11 -3.21 17.08
CA ASN A 152 -12.94 -1.79 16.79
C ASN A 152 -14.10 -1.16 15.99
N LYS A 153 -15.21 -1.89 15.79
CA LYS A 153 -16.41 -1.43 15.08
C LYS A 153 -16.16 -0.98 13.63
N ILE A 154 -15.13 -1.52 12.98
CA ILE A 154 -14.76 -1.24 11.59
C ILE A 154 -15.63 -2.07 10.63
N ILE A 155 -15.90 -3.32 11.01
CA ILE A 155 -16.88 -4.18 10.35
C ILE A 155 -17.95 -4.62 11.35
N ASN A 156 -19.13 -4.97 10.82
CA ASN A 156 -20.18 -5.54 11.65
C ASN A 156 -19.79 -6.95 12.07
N LYS A 157 -20.15 -7.32 13.30
CA LYS A 157 -20.14 -8.72 13.73
C LYS A 157 -21.07 -9.50 12.81
N ILE A 158 -20.53 -10.55 12.20
CA ILE A 158 -21.32 -11.58 11.53
C ILE A 158 -21.18 -12.79 12.46
N GLY A 159 -22.31 -13.37 12.88
CA GLY A 159 -22.45 -14.30 14.03
C GLY A 159 -21.34 -15.34 14.20
N PHE A 160 -21.10 -15.86 15.41
CA PHE A 160 -22.10 -16.29 16.40
C PHE A 160 -22.40 -15.30 17.54
#